data_AF-A0A1V0FWP2-F1
#
_entry.id   AF-A0A1V0FWP2-F1
#
_cell.length_a   1.000
_cell.length_b   1.000
_cell.length_c   1.000
_cell.angle_alpha   90.00
_cell.angle_beta   90.00
_cell.angle_gamma   90.00
#
_symmetry.space_group_name_H-M   'P 1'
#
loop_
_entity.id
_entity.type
_entity.pdbx_description
1 polymer ?
#
loop_
_entity_poly.entity_id
_entity_poly.type
_entity_poly.pdbx_seq_one_letter_code
_entity_poly.pdbx_strand_id
1 'polypeptide(L)' 'ECRWLFGGCTKDADCCKHLGCTRSYPQYCGWDLTV' A
#
# COMPACT_ATOMS: atom_id res chain seq x y z
N GLU A 1 -10.03 -4.31 7.72
CA GLU A 1 -9.33 -5.35 6.93
C GLU A 1 -8.17 -4.66 6.21
N CYS A 2 -6.96 -5.20 6.29
CA CYS A 2 -5.80 -4.62 5.60
C CYS A 2 -5.67 -5.21 4.19
N ARG A 3 -5.07 -4.46 3.27
CA ARG A 3 -4.89 -4.82 1.87
C ARG A 3 -3.49 -5.37 1.65
N TRP A 4 -3.44 -6.46 0.89
CA TRP A 4 -2.20 -7.12 0.51
C TRP A 4 -1.56 -6.44 -0.71
N LEU A 5 -0.42 -6.97 -1.15
CA LEU A 5 0.35 -6.42 -2.26
C LEU A 5 -0.52 -6.18 -3.51
N PHE A 6 -0.34 -5.02 -4.16
CA PHE A 6 -1.13 -4.52 -5.29
C PHE A 6 -2.63 -4.28 -5.01
N GLY A 7 -3.07 -4.38 -3.75
CA GLY A 7 -4.39 -3.93 -3.35
C GLY A 7 -4.49 -2.42 -3.40
N GLY A 8 -5.57 -1.88 -3.98
CA GLY A 8 -5.78 -0.43 -4.02
C GLY A 8 -5.83 0.20 -2.63
N CYS A 9 -5.18 1.34 -2.45
CA CYS A 9 -5.05 2.01 -1.16
C CYS A 9 -5.24 3.53 -1.29
N THR A 10 -5.53 4.18 -0.18
CA THR A 10 -5.58 5.65 -0.07
C THR A 10 -4.62 6.20 0.99
N LYS A 11 -4.25 5.37 1.96
CA LYS A 11 -3.33 5.67 3.06
C LYS A 11 -2.58 4.40 3.47
N ASP A 12 -1.43 4.54 4.10
CA ASP A 12 -0.60 3.39 4.51
C ASP A 12 -1.33 2.44 5.46
N ALA A 13 -2.23 2.96 6.30
CA ALA A 13 -3.06 2.16 7.19
C ALA A 13 -4.06 1.22 6.46
N ASP A 14 -4.29 1.43 5.17
CA ASP A 14 -5.08 0.49 4.36
C ASP A 14 -4.28 -0.77 4.05
N CYS A 15 -2.95 -0.73 4.09
CA CYS A 15 -2.06 -1.83 3.72
C CYS A 15 -1.67 -2.70 4.92
N CYS A 16 -1.41 -3.98 4.69
CA CYS A 16 -0.97 -4.89 5.76
C CYS A 16 0.46 -4.55 6.22
N LYS A 17 0.89 -5.13 7.36
CA LYS A 17 2.26 -4.97 7.85
C LYS A 17 3.28 -5.27 6.76
N HIS A 18 4.33 -4.45 6.69
CA HIS A 18 5.38 -4.44 5.64
C HIS A 18 4.95 -3.88 4.28
N LEU A 19 3.72 -3.37 4.16
CA LEU A 19 3.23 -2.71 2.97
C LEU A 19 2.88 -1.26 3.29
N GLY A 20 3.20 -0.37 2.35
CA GLY A 20 2.83 1.05 2.36
C GLY A 20 2.01 1.37 1.12
N CYS A 21 1.30 2.50 1.15
CA CYS A 21 0.49 2.94 0.03
C CYS A 21 1.34 3.77 -0.93
N THR A 22 1.46 3.34 -2.19
CA THR A 22 2.18 4.11 -3.21
C THR A 22 1.55 5.48 -3.38
N ARG A 23 2.37 6.54 -3.32
CA ARG A 23 1.90 7.91 -3.57
C ARG A 23 1.78 8.22 -5.06
N SER A 24 2.51 7.50 -5.91
CA SER A 24 2.44 7.61 -7.37
C SER A 24 1.25 6.84 -7.92
N TYR A 25 0.54 7.44 -8.90
CA TYR A 25 -0.58 6.79 -9.56
C TYR A 25 -0.10 5.59 -10.41
N PRO A 26 -0.80 4.43 -10.37
CA PRO A 26 -1.95 4.12 -9.52
C PRO A 26 -1.55 3.87 -8.05
N GLN A 27 -2.42 4.26 -7.11
CA GLN A 27 -2.21 4.02 -5.68
C GLN A 27 -2.51 2.57 -5.31
N TYR A 28 -1.51 1.84 -4.85
CA TYR A 28 -1.61 0.45 -4.42
C TYR A 28 -0.67 0.16 -3.26
N CYS A 29 -0.97 -0.90 -2.51
CA CYS A 29 -0.10 -1.39 -1.46
C CYS A 29 1.14 -2.03 -2.06
N GLY A 30 2.27 -1.35 -1.97
CA GLY A 30 3.59 -1.89 -2.31
C GLY A 30 4.40 -2.12 -1.04
N TRP A 31 5.62 -2.62 -1.17
CA TRP A 31 6.48 -2.83 0.00
C TRP A 31 6.87 -1.50 0.62
N ASP A 32 6.67 -1.33 1.93
CA ASP A 32 6.94 -0.08 2.68
C ASP A 32 8.37 0.46 2.44
N LEU A 33 9.34 -0.43 2.20
CA LEU A 33 10.74 -0.07 1.88
C LEU A 33 10.96 0.48 0.45
N THR A 34 9.91 0.52 -0.37
CA THR A 34 10.00 0.82 -1.82
C THR A 34 9.00 1.86 -2.32
N VAL A 35 8.05 2.31 -1.48
CA VAL A 35 6.88 3.12 -1.88
C VAL A 35 6.85 4.52 -1.27
#